data_AF-A0A352X5A3-F1
#
_entry.id   AF-A0A352X5A3-F1
#
_cell.length_a   1.000
_cell.length_b   1.000
_cell.length_c   1.000
_cell.angle_alpha   90.00
_cell.angle_beta   90.00
_cell.angle_gamma   90.00
#
_symmetry.space_group_name_H-M   'P 1'
#
loop_
_entity.id
_entity.type
_entity.pdbx_description
1 polymer ?
#
loop_
_entity_poly.entity_id
_entity_poly.type
_entity_poly.pdbx_seq_one_letter_code
_entity_poly.pdbx_strand_id
1 'polypeptide(L)'
;MKAKIWTIEKGKTRSQLDRLAVEEPLEIRLIYPSQTVAITMRTPGNDFELAAGFLYSEGVVKSRADIEKISYCLDPDLDGKQRYNIVNVQLRDGLNPDLPSLTRHFFTTSACGVCGKASLEALELRGCAVISGGIKITPEIIYSLPEKLRSQQRVFSQTGGLHAAALFDATGKLLSLREDVGRHNALDKLIGTAFLANELPLNNHIIMVSGRTSFEILQKCLMARVPIICAVSAPSSLAVTLAKEFNITLIGFLRGERFNVYAGWERIEII
;
A
#
# COMPACT_ATOMS: atom_id res chain seq x y z
N MET A 1 -3.26 0.31 -22.39
CA MET A 1 -2.43 0.59 -23.59
C MET A 1 -2.16 -0.73 -24.33
N LYS A 2 -1.90 -0.73 -25.64
CA LYS A 2 -1.49 -1.93 -26.37
C LYS A 2 -0.17 -1.68 -27.11
N ALA A 3 0.71 -2.67 -27.13
CA ALA A 3 1.96 -2.64 -27.87
C ALA A 3 2.02 -3.79 -28.87
N LYS A 4 2.66 -3.56 -30.01
CA LYS A 4 2.99 -4.64 -30.95
C LYS A 4 4.23 -5.36 -30.42
N ILE A 5 4.12 -6.67 -30.22
CA ILE A 5 5.19 -7.53 -29.72
C ILE A 5 5.52 -8.64 -30.72
N TRP A 6 6.65 -9.30 -30.48
CA TRP A 6 7.05 -10.54 -31.14
C TRP A 6 7.18 -11.63 -30.09
N THR A 7 6.42 -12.71 -30.23
CA THR A 7 6.55 -13.92 -29.40
C THR A 7 7.47 -14.89 -30.13
N ILE A 8 8.53 -15.34 -29.44
CA ILE A 8 9.44 -16.39 -29.92
C ILE A 8 9.14 -17.65 -29.12
N GLU A 9 8.66 -18.70 -29.78
CA GLU A 9 8.38 -19.99 -29.15
C GLU A 9 8.92 -21.12 -30.02
N LYS A 10 9.75 -22.00 -29.43
CA LYS A 10 10.38 -23.13 -30.13
C LYS A 10 11.07 -22.72 -31.44
N GLY A 11 11.78 -21.58 -31.41
CA GLY A 11 12.49 -21.02 -32.57
C GLY A 11 11.61 -20.38 -33.65
N LYS A 12 10.28 -20.34 -33.49
CA LYS A 12 9.35 -19.66 -34.41
C LYS A 12 8.95 -18.30 -33.85
N THR A 13 8.77 -17.32 -34.74
CA THR A 13 8.35 -15.96 -34.37
C THR A 13 6.91 -15.68 -34.81
N ARG A 14 6.16 -14.99 -33.96
CA ARG A 14 4.80 -14.51 -34.27
C ARG A 14 4.63 -13.09 -33.74
N SER A 15 4.14 -12.17 -34.57
CA SER A 15 3.78 -10.82 -34.12
C SER A 15 2.34 -10.78 -33.60
N GLN A 16 2.09 -10.11 -32.48
CA GLN A 16 0.75 -9.90 -31.93
C GLN A 16 0.66 -8.61 -31.12
N LEU A 17 -0.55 -8.25 -30.70
CA LEU A 17 -0.76 -7.14 -29.76
C LEU A 17 -0.81 -7.68 -28.33
N ASP A 18 -0.10 -7.00 -27.43
CA ASP A 18 -0.13 -7.27 -26.00
C ASP A 18 -0.70 -6.07 -25.24
N ARG A 19 -1.32 -6.32 -24.09
CA ARG A 19 -1.90 -5.28 -23.22
C ARG A 19 -0.89 -4.90 -22.15
N LEU A 20 -0.58 -3.62 -22.09
CA LEU A 20 0.33 -3.06 -21.09
C LEU A 20 -0.46 -2.37 -19.99
N ALA A 21 0.02 -2.56 -18.75
CA ALA A 21 -0.33 -1.70 -17.63
C ALA A 21 0.02 -0.26 -17.99
N VAL A 22 -0.84 0.68 -17.58
CA VAL A 22 -0.55 2.11 -17.72
C VAL A 22 0.23 2.54 -16.48
N GLU A 23 1.29 3.28 -16.72
CA GLU A 23 2.14 3.89 -15.70
C GLU A 23 2.28 5.38 -16.05
N GLU A 24 1.83 6.23 -15.13
CA GLU A 24 1.85 7.69 -15.28
C GLU A 24 2.30 8.34 -13.97
N PRO A 25 3.01 9.48 -14.03
CA PRO A 25 3.40 10.20 -12.82
C PRO A 25 2.16 10.76 -12.13
N LEU A 26 2.20 10.79 -10.79
CA LEU A 26 1.24 11.51 -9.96
C LEU A 26 2.01 12.35 -8.95
N GLU A 27 1.77 13.65 -8.97
CA GLU A 27 2.20 14.61 -7.98
C GLU A 27 1.12 14.76 -6.91
N ILE A 28 1.49 14.62 -5.64
CA ILE A 28 0.63 14.93 -4.50
C ILE A 28 1.12 16.25 -3.89
N ARG A 29 0.25 17.25 -3.86
CA ARG A 29 0.55 18.60 -3.42
C ARG A 29 -0.38 19.05 -2.29
N LEU A 30 0.18 19.62 -1.23
CA LEU A 30 -0.59 20.35 -0.24
C LEU A 30 -0.87 21.76 -0.76
N ILE A 31 -2.11 22.26 -0.60
CA ILE A 31 -2.46 23.64 -0.98
C ILE A 31 -1.90 24.62 0.05
N TYR A 32 -1.99 24.27 1.34
CA TYR A 32 -1.44 25.05 2.42
C TYR A 32 -0.76 24.14 3.46
N PRO A 33 0.55 24.30 3.72
CA PRO A 33 1.48 25.12 2.92
C PRO A 33 1.58 24.60 1.48
N SER A 34 1.79 25.49 0.51
CA SER A 34 1.90 25.10 -0.91
C SER A 34 3.19 24.32 -1.15
N GLN A 35 3.10 22.99 -1.18
CA GLN A 35 4.27 22.13 -1.30
C GLN A 35 3.93 20.77 -1.91
N THR A 36 4.76 20.33 -2.85
CA THR A 36 4.78 18.95 -3.34
C THR A 36 5.34 18.03 -2.25
N VAL A 37 4.54 17.04 -1.83
CA VAL A 37 4.93 16.10 -0.77
C VAL A 37 5.31 14.73 -1.30
N ALA A 38 4.88 14.39 -2.52
CA ALA A 38 5.30 13.16 -3.19
C ALA A 38 5.16 13.28 -4.71
N ILE A 39 6.05 12.57 -5.42
CA ILE A 39 5.89 12.24 -6.85
C ILE A 39 6.08 10.74 -6.96
N THR A 40 5.11 10.04 -7.55
CA THR A 40 5.14 8.57 -7.70
C THR A 40 4.67 8.18 -9.10
N MET A 41 5.17 7.06 -9.61
CA MET A 41 4.62 6.43 -10.82
C MET A 41 3.49 5.50 -10.40
N ARG A 42 2.29 5.71 -10.96
CA ARG A 42 1.07 4.97 -10.57
C ARG A 42 0.36 4.40 -11.78
N THR A 43 -0.55 3.47 -11.53
CA THR A 43 -1.61 3.11 -12.48
C THR A 43 -2.82 4.03 -12.29
N PRO A 44 -3.32 4.71 -13.34
CA PRO A 44 -4.38 5.68 -13.15
C PRO A 44 -5.70 5.15 -12.57
N GLY A 45 -6.30 5.93 -11.66
CA GLY A 45 -7.51 5.59 -10.91
C GLY A 45 -7.26 5.47 -9.41
N ASN A 46 -8.29 5.80 -8.62
CA ASN A 46 -8.23 5.89 -7.15
C ASN A 46 -7.12 6.82 -6.62
N ASP A 47 -6.90 7.96 -7.29
CA ASP A 47 -5.80 8.87 -6.96
C ASP A 47 -6.03 9.63 -5.67
N PHE A 48 -7.29 9.90 -5.34
CA PHE A 48 -7.64 10.58 -4.09
C PHE A 48 -7.40 9.66 -2.90
N GLU A 49 -7.69 8.37 -3.06
CA GLU A 49 -7.34 7.32 -2.10
C GLU A 49 -5.82 7.15 -2.01
N LEU A 50 -5.10 7.15 -3.13
CA LEU A 50 -3.63 7.12 -3.11
C LEU A 50 -3.07 8.31 -2.31
N ALA A 51 -3.52 9.53 -2.58
CA ALA A 51 -3.09 10.72 -1.88
C ALA A 51 -3.44 10.68 -0.38
N ALA A 52 -4.67 10.34 -0.04
CA ALA A 52 -5.11 10.24 1.35
C ALA A 52 -4.36 9.15 2.12
N GLY A 53 -4.19 7.97 1.52
CA GLY A 53 -3.47 6.85 2.11
C GLY A 53 -1.99 7.12 2.30
N PHE A 54 -1.34 7.79 1.35
CA PHE A 54 0.04 8.25 1.47
C PHE A 54 0.18 9.23 2.65
N LEU A 55 -0.63 10.29 2.69
CA LEU A 55 -0.58 11.30 3.75
C LEU A 55 -0.84 10.69 5.13
N TYR A 56 -1.79 9.75 5.23
CA TYR A 56 -2.07 9.07 6.48
C TYR A 56 -0.91 8.16 6.92
N SER A 57 -0.41 7.32 6.01
CA SER A 57 0.63 6.34 6.35
C SER A 57 1.98 6.99 6.62
N GLU A 58 2.21 8.20 6.10
CA GLU A 58 3.37 9.01 6.45
C GLU A 58 3.17 9.88 7.70
N GLY A 59 1.98 9.86 8.30
CA GLY A 59 1.66 10.58 9.53
C GLY A 59 1.40 12.08 9.35
N VAL A 60 1.16 12.54 8.11
CA VAL A 60 0.80 13.93 7.80
C VAL A 60 -0.61 14.26 8.29
N VAL A 61 -1.53 13.30 8.17
CA VAL A 61 -2.91 13.38 8.66
C VAL A 61 -3.22 12.21 9.59
N LYS A 62 -4.10 12.42 10.56
CA LYS A 62 -4.47 11.38 11.55
C LYS A 62 -5.92 10.92 11.41
N SER A 63 -6.80 11.81 10.97
CA SER A 63 -8.23 11.57 10.82
C SER A 63 -8.75 12.10 9.50
N ARG A 64 -9.88 11.56 9.02
CA ARG A 64 -10.53 12.06 7.80
C ARG A 64 -10.80 13.56 7.85
N ALA A 65 -11.15 14.09 9.02
CA ALA A 65 -11.45 15.50 9.24
C ALA A 65 -10.22 16.43 9.06
N ASP A 66 -9.01 15.88 9.04
CA ASP A 66 -7.79 16.65 8.77
C ASP A 66 -7.65 17.01 7.29
N ILE A 67 -8.40 16.34 6.39
CA ILE A 67 -8.47 16.69 4.96
C ILE A 67 -9.78 17.44 4.70
N GLU A 68 -9.69 18.71 4.33
CA GLU A 68 -10.86 19.48 3.95
C GLU A 68 -11.31 19.12 2.51
N LYS A 69 -10.35 19.04 1.59
CA LYS A 69 -10.63 18.80 0.17
C LYS A 69 -9.52 18.02 -0.51
N ILE A 70 -9.89 17.15 -1.44
CA ILE A 70 -8.99 16.51 -2.41
C ILE A 70 -9.56 16.79 -3.81
N SER A 71 -8.71 17.26 -4.73
CA SER A 71 -9.13 17.54 -6.10
C SER A 71 -7.95 17.47 -7.07
N TYR A 72 -8.22 17.12 -8.32
CA TYR A 72 -7.25 17.31 -9.39
C TYR A 72 -6.92 18.79 -9.59
N CYS A 73 -5.76 19.07 -10.20
CA CYS A 73 -5.39 20.43 -10.55
C CYS A 73 -6.30 20.97 -11.67
N LEU A 74 -6.87 22.15 -11.46
CA LEU A 74 -7.76 22.81 -12.42
C LEU A 74 -7.07 23.93 -13.20
N ASP A 75 -5.74 24.07 -13.05
CA ASP A 75 -4.96 25.13 -13.70
C ASP A 75 -5.16 25.11 -15.22
N PRO A 76 -5.77 26.17 -15.80
CA PRO A 76 -6.07 26.23 -17.22
C PRO A 76 -4.81 26.28 -18.11
N ASP A 77 -3.65 26.62 -17.55
CA ASP A 77 -2.39 26.76 -18.29
C ASP A 77 -1.62 25.43 -18.41
N LEU A 78 -2.01 24.41 -17.63
CA LEU A 78 -1.49 23.05 -17.77
C LEU A 78 -2.23 22.27 -18.86
N ASP A 79 -1.50 21.42 -19.60
CA ASP A 79 -2.09 20.47 -20.54
C ASP A 79 -3.17 19.63 -19.84
N GLY A 80 -4.29 19.39 -20.52
CA GLY A 80 -5.47 18.72 -19.97
C GLY A 80 -5.17 17.35 -19.37
N LYS A 81 -4.17 16.63 -19.90
CA LYS A 81 -3.70 15.35 -19.31
C LYS A 81 -2.87 15.54 -18.04
N GLN A 82 -2.02 16.57 -17.98
CA GLN A 82 -1.18 16.85 -16.82
C GLN A 82 -2.02 17.24 -15.59
N ARG A 83 -3.19 17.85 -15.80
CA ARG A 83 -4.15 18.17 -14.72
C ARG A 83 -4.58 16.94 -13.89
N TYR A 84 -4.71 15.78 -14.54
CA TYR A 84 -5.05 14.51 -13.88
C TYR A 84 -3.85 13.78 -13.26
N ASN A 85 -2.65 14.35 -13.41
CA ASN A 85 -1.41 13.86 -12.79
C ASN A 85 -0.99 14.72 -11.58
N ILE A 86 -1.84 15.66 -11.15
CA ILE A 86 -1.61 16.47 -9.94
C ILE A 86 -2.85 16.37 -9.06
N VAL A 87 -2.68 15.87 -7.84
CA VAL A 87 -3.70 15.85 -6.80
C VAL A 87 -3.36 16.90 -5.75
N ASN A 88 -4.25 17.88 -5.62
CA ASN A 88 -4.21 18.88 -4.58
C ASN A 88 -4.98 18.39 -3.35
N VAL A 89 -4.35 18.49 -2.19
CA VAL A 89 -4.96 18.21 -0.89
C VAL A 89 -4.96 19.48 -0.05
N GLN A 90 -6.15 19.90 0.36
CA GLN A 90 -6.37 20.96 1.33
C GLN A 90 -6.51 20.31 2.71
N LEU A 91 -5.62 20.67 3.61
CA LEU A 91 -5.69 20.25 5.01
C LEU A 91 -6.60 21.21 5.78
N ARG A 92 -7.17 20.73 6.89
CA ARG A 92 -7.94 21.55 7.81
C ARG A 92 -7.08 22.71 8.33
N ASP A 93 -7.67 23.89 8.43
CA ASP A 93 -7.05 25.06 9.04
C ASP A 93 -6.43 24.77 10.41
N GLY A 94 -5.23 25.32 10.63
CA GLY A 94 -4.46 25.14 11.86
C GLY A 94 -3.68 23.83 11.98
N LEU A 95 -3.81 22.90 11.03
CA LEU A 95 -2.96 21.71 10.97
C LEU A 95 -1.57 22.06 10.43
N ASN A 96 -0.54 21.87 11.24
CA ASN A 96 0.85 22.14 10.88
C ASN A 96 1.66 20.83 10.87
N PRO A 97 1.65 20.05 9.78
CA PRO A 97 2.43 18.83 9.69
C PRO A 97 3.94 19.13 9.56
N ASP A 98 4.78 18.25 10.09
CA ASP A 98 6.24 18.31 9.92
C ASP A 98 6.67 17.80 8.53
N LEU A 99 6.54 18.68 7.54
CA LEU A 99 6.90 18.40 6.14
C LEU A 99 8.42 18.24 5.89
N PRO A 100 9.33 18.95 6.60
CA PRO A 100 10.76 18.71 6.45
C PRO A 100 11.20 17.28 6.78
N SER A 101 10.59 16.65 7.79
CA SER A 101 10.85 15.24 8.12
C SER A 101 10.27 14.28 7.08
N LEU A 102 9.07 14.58 6.57
CA LEU A 102 8.44 13.82 5.46
C LEU A 102 9.32 13.78 4.21
N THR A 103 9.79 14.97 3.79
CA THR A 103 10.60 15.14 2.57
C THR A 103 11.93 14.39 2.70
N ARG A 104 12.61 14.51 3.85
CA ARG A 104 13.84 13.75 4.10
C ARG A 104 13.60 12.25 4.04
N HIS A 105 12.57 11.73 4.70
CA HIS A 105 12.33 10.28 4.73
C HIS A 105 11.96 9.73 3.35
N PHE A 106 11.01 10.33 2.63
CA PHE A 106 10.54 9.80 1.34
C PHE A 106 11.62 9.79 0.24
N PHE A 107 12.40 10.88 0.13
CA PHE A 107 13.46 10.97 -0.88
C PHE A 107 14.71 10.15 -0.50
N THR A 108 14.96 9.89 0.79
CA THR A 108 16.14 9.10 1.22
C THR A 108 15.88 7.60 1.27
N THR A 109 14.70 7.13 1.68
CA THR A 109 14.39 5.69 1.74
C THR A 109 14.27 5.04 0.35
N SER A 110 13.92 5.84 -0.65
CA SER A 110 13.89 5.43 -2.06
C SER A 110 15.29 5.23 -2.68
N ALA A 111 16.35 5.82 -2.10
CA ALA A 111 17.66 5.96 -2.76
C ALA A 111 18.84 5.33 -1.99
N CYS A 112 18.87 5.39 -0.66
CA CYS A 112 19.98 4.88 0.15
C CYS A 112 19.42 4.29 1.43
N GLY A 113 19.47 2.96 1.57
CA GLY A 113 18.98 2.23 2.73
C GLY A 113 19.37 2.87 4.06
N VAL A 114 18.45 3.67 4.60
CA VAL A 114 18.58 4.29 5.92
C VAL A 114 18.75 3.17 6.95
N CYS A 115 19.65 3.36 7.91
CA CYS A 115 19.89 2.39 8.98
C CYS A 115 18.56 2.04 9.65
N GLY A 116 18.15 0.78 9.57
CA GLY A 116 16.81 0.34 9.99
C GLY A 116 16.45 0.69 11.44
N LYS A 117 17.44 0.90 12.31
CA LYS A 117 17.26 1.36 13.69
C LYS A 117 16.69 2.78 13.78
N ALA A 118 17.20 3.72 12.97
CA ALA A 118 16.70 5.09 12.94
C ALA A 118 15.25 5.15 12.43
N SER A 119 14.89 4.24 11.51
CA SER A 119 13.51 4.12 11.01
C SER A 119 12.55 3.54 12.07
N LEU A 120 13.02 2.64 12.94
CA LEU A 120 12.22 2.10 14.05
C LEU A 120 11.99 3.15 15.15
N GLU A 121 13.05 3.84 15.57
CA GLU A 121 12.96 4.94 16.54
C GLU A 121 12.01 6.06 16.05
N ALA A 122 12.02 6.36 14.74
CA ALA A 122 11.08 7.31 14.16
C ALA A 122 9.59 6.87 14.27
N LEU A 123 9.30 5.57 14.29
CA LEU A 123 7.93 5.06 14.47
C LEU A 123 7.48 5.12 15.93
N GLU A 124 8.37 4.85 16.87
CA GLU A 124 8.12 5.07 18.30
C GLU A 124 7.85 6.54 18.59
N LEU A 125 8.65 7.45 18.01
CA LEU A 125 8.45 8.91 18.12
C LEU A 125 7.12 9.38 17.50
N ARG A 126 6.59 8.66 16.51
CA ARG A 126 5.25 8.90 15.94
C ARG A 126 4.12 8.36 16.83
N GLY A 127 4.44 7.76 17.98
CA GLY A 127 3.47 7.24 18.93
C GLY A 127 2.81 5.94 18.47
N CYS A 128 3.44 5.18 17.58
CA CYS A 128 2.96 3.86 17.21
C CYS A 128 3.06 2.94 18.43
N ALA A 129 1.92 2.49 18.95
CA ALA A 129 1.87 1.52 20.03
C ALA A 129 1.85 0.09 19.48
N VAL A 130 2.51 -0.82 20.19
CA VAL A 130 2.44 -2.28 19.97
C VAL A 130 0.98 -2.71 19.80
N ILE A 131 0.71 -3.56 18.80
CA ILE A 131 -0.63 -4.07 18.56
C ILE A 131 -0.97 -5.10 19.65
N SER A 132 -1.83 -4.71 20.59
CA SER A 132 -2.36 -5.60 21.62
C SER A 132 -3.65 -6.27 21.16
N GLY A 133 -3.80 -7.57 21.49
CA GLY A 133 -4.97 -8.36 21.08
C GLY A 133 -5.07 -8.54 19.56
N GLY A 134 -6.32 -8.66 19.10
CA GLY A 134 -6.65 -8.83 17.68
C GLY A 134 -7.30 -10.17 17.38
N ILE A 135 -7.65 -10.35 16.11
CA ILE A 135 -8.29 -11.55 15.60
C ILE A 135 -7.31 -12.73 15.62
N LYS A 136 -7.83 -13.92 15.92
CA LYS A 136 -7.15 -15.18 15.63
C LYS A 136 -7.75 -15.78 14.37
N ILE A 137 -6.91 -16.46 13.59
CA ILE A 137 -7.30 -17.01 12.29
C ILE A 137 -6.77 -18.43 12.12
N THR A 138 -7.54 -19.26 11.45
CA THR A 138 -7.13 -20.62 11.12
C THR A 138 -6.32 -20.66 9.81
N PRO A 139 -5.50 -21.70 9.61
CA PRO A 139 -4.80 -21.91 8.34
C PRO A 139 -5.73 -21.92 7.11
N GLU A 140 -6.93 -22.48 7.22
CA GLU A 140 -7.91 -22.58 6.11
C GLU A 140 -8.31 -21.20 5.60
N ILE A 141 -8.52 -20.25 6.51
CA ILE A 141 -8.81 -18.86 6.15
C ILE A 141 -7.63 -18.26 5.37
N ILE A 142 -6.41 -18.46 5.87
CA ILE A 142 -5.17 -17.95 5.26
C ILE A 142 -4.98 -18.54 3.86
N TYR A 143 -5.14 -19.85 3.68
CA TYR A 143 -5.01 -20.53 2.40
C TYR A 143 -5.98 -20.00 1.35
N SER A 144 -7.15 -19.51 1.75
CA SER A 144 -8.16 -18.98 0.83
C SER A 144 -7.84 -17.58 0.27
N LEU A 145 -6.98 -16.80 0.94
CA LEU A 145 -6.77 -15.38 0.61
C LEU A 145 -6.14 -15.15 -0.78
N PRO A 146 -5.10 -15.90 -1.22
CA PRO A 146 -4.45 -15.67 -2.50
C PRO A 146 -5.37 -15.83 -3.70
N GLU A 147 -6.24 -16.83 -3.67
CA GLU A 147 -7.18 -17.07 -4.75
C GLU A 147 -8.25 -15.97 -4.80
N LYS A 148 -8.78 -15.56 -3.64
CA LYS A 148 -9.72 -14.43 -3.54
C LYS A 148 -9.09 -13.13 -4.07
N LEU A 149 -7.84 -12.85 -3.72
CA LEU A 149 -7.07 -11.73 -4.28
C LEU A 149 -6.98 -11.84 -5.81
N ARG A 150 -6.43 -12.96 -6.30
CA ARG A 150 -6.15 -13.16 -7.74
C ARG A 150 -7.41 -13.10 -8.60
N SER A 151 -8.53 -13.67 -8.13
CA SER A 151 -9.80 -13.71 -8.87
C SER A 151 -10.40 -12.32 -9.12
N GLN A 152 -10.02 -11.33 -8.33
CA GLN A 152 -10.53 -9.96 -8.41
C GLN A 152 -9.55 -8.97 -9.09
N GLN A 153 -8.35 -9.41 -9.45
CA GLN A 153 -7.34 -8.60 -10.13
C GLN A 153 -7.56 -8.52 -11.64
N ARG A 154 -8.53 -7.71 -12.06
CA ARG A 154 -8.93 -7.57 -13.46
C ARG A 154 -7.79 -7.07 -14.35
N VAL A 155 -7.04 -6.07 -13.92
CA VAL A 155 -6.01 -5.48 -14.78
C VAL A 155 -4.77 -6.38 -14.84
N PHE A 156 -4.33 -6.93 -13.71
CA PHE A 156 -3.26 -7.92 -13.69
C PHE A 156 -3.57 -9.13 -14.59
N SER A 157 -4.82 -9.63 -14.60
CA SER A 157 -5.20 -10.76 -15.47
C SER A 157 -4.97 -10.49 -16.96
N GLN A 158 -4.94 -9.22 -17.37
CA GLN A 158 -4.76 -8.79 -18.74
C GLN A 158 -3.34 -8.35 -19.07
N THR A 159 -2.55 -7.92 -18.09
CA THR A 159 -1.25 -7.27 -18.31
C THR A 159 -0.08 -7.95 -17.60
N GLY A 160 -0.34 -8.72 -16.55
CA GLY A 160 0.68 -9.28 -15.65
C GLY A 160 1.53 -8.23 -14.92
N GLY A 161 1.24 -6.93 -15.08
CA GLY A 161 2.15 -5.84 -14.74
C GLY A 161 1.83 -5.07 -13.47
N LEU A 162 0.83 -5.50 -12.70
CA LEU A 162 0.38 -4.79 -11.49
C LEU A 162 0.61 -5.57 -10.19
N HIS A 163 0.87 -4.83 -9.12
CA HIS A 163 0.71 -5.31 -7.76
C HIS A 163 -0.72 -5.09 -7.25
N ALA A 164 -1.07 -5.80 -6.18
CA ALA A 164 -2.34 -5.62 -5.50
C ALA A 164 -2.19 -5.69 -3.98
N ALA A 165 -3.05 -4.95 -3.29
CA ALA A 165 -3.29 -5.04 -1.86
C ALA A 165 -4.78 -5.24 -1.63
N ALA A 166 -5.13 -6.14 -0.71
CA ALA A 166 -6.51 -6.45 -0.38
C ALA A 166 -6.73 -6.49 1.13
N LEU A 167 -7.91 -6.03 1.54
CA LEU A 167 -8.39 -6.05 2.91
C LEU A 167 -9.42 -7.17 3.07
N PHE A 168 -9.25 -7.99 4.09
CA PHE A 168 -10.17 -9.06 4.46
C PHE A 168 -10.63 -8.91 5.90
N ASP A 169 -11.84 -9.35 6.20
CA ASP A 169 -12.29 -9.52 7.58
C ASP A 169 -11.72 -10.82 8.20
N ALA A 170 -12.05 -11.04 9.48
CA ALA A 170 -11.61 -12.22 10.24
C ALA A 170 -12.12 -13.56 9.67
N THR A 171 -13.15 -13.56 8.82
CA THR A 171 -13.68 -14.76 8.15
C THR A 171 -12.99 -15.04 6.81
N GLY A 172 -12.07 -14.16 6.41
CA GLY A 172 -11.43 -14.20 5.10
C GLY A 172 -12.33 -13.70 3.97
N LYS A 173 -13.40 -12.95 4.25
CA LYS A 173 -14.19 -12.29 3.20
C LYS A 173 -13.42 -11.08 2.70
N LEU A 174 -13.32 -10.95 1.37
CA LEU A 174 -12.71 -9.78 0.74
C LEU A 174 -13.61 -8.55 0.90
N LEU A 175 -13.08 -7.48 1.49
CA LEU A 175 -13.79 -6.22 1.70
C LEU A 175 -13.40 -5.17 0.66
N SER A 176 -12.11 -5.05 0.36
CA SER A 176 -11.59 -4.06 -0.59
C SER A 176 -10.31 -4.55 -1.25
N LEU A 177 -10.08 -4.12 -2.49
CA LEU A 177 -8.90 -4.45 -3.29
C LEU A 177 -8.49 -3.25 -4.13
N ARG A 178 -7.17 -3.01 -4.19
CA ARG A 178 -6.56 -1.98 -5.03
C ARG A 178 -5.36 -2.53 -5.78
N GLU A 179 -5.27 -2.17 -7.06
CA GLU A 179 -4.15 -2.51 -7.94
C GLU A 179 -3.34 -1.27 -8.29
N ASP A 180 -2.03 -1.43 -8.44
CA ASP A 180 -1.14 -0.39 -8.95
C ASP A 180 0.17 -1.01 -9.46
N VAL A 181 0.85 -0.34 -10.39
CA VAL A 181 2.18 -0.74 -10.85
C VAL A 181 3.20 -0.74 -9.70
N GLY A 182 3.02 0.15 -8.72
CA GLY A 182 3.79 0.19 -7.49
C GLY A 182 3.09 -0.52 -6.33
N ARG A 183 3.76 -1.49 -5.68
CA ARG A 183 3.21 -2.18 -4.50
C ARG A 183 2.87 -1.24 -3.33
N HIS A 184 3.62 -0.17 -3.13
CA HIS A 184 3.36 0.82 -2.08
C HIS A 184 2.11 1.62 -2.40
N ASN A 185 1.95 2.07 -3.65
CA ASN A 185 0.76 2.77 -4.10
C ASN A 185 -0.50 1.90 -4.01
N ALA A 186 -0.41 0.60 -4.34
CA ALA A 186 -1.53 -0.32 -4.19
C ALA A 186 -2.02 -0.38 -2.72
N LEU A 187 -1.07 -0.43 -1.78
CA LEU A 187 -1.39 -0.39 -0.35
C LEU A 187 -1.91 0.97 0.11
N ASP A 188 -1.30 2.08 -0.33
CA ASP A 188 -1.79 3.43 0.00
C ASP A 188 -3.21 3.63 -0.53
N LYS A 189 -3.52 3.20 -1.76
CA LYS A 189 -4.89 3.22 -2.29
C LYS A 189 -5.86 2.43 -1.39
N LEU A 190 -5.43 1.27 -0.88
CA LEU A 190 -6.26 0.43 -0.02
C LEU A 190 -6.52 1.13 1.33
N ILE A 191 -5.45 1.60 1.98
CA ILE A 191 -5.54 2.31 3.27
C ILE A 191 -6.31 3.62 3.11
N GLY A 192 -6.08 4.36 2.03
CA GLY A 192 -6.78 5.59 1.70
C GLY A 192 -8.27 5.38 1.44
N THR A 193 -8.66 4.24 0.87
CA THR A 193 -10.08 3.86 0.74
C THR A 193 -10.72 3.77 2.12
N ALA A 194 -10.11 3.02 3.06
CA ALA A 194 -10.61 2.88 4.42
C ALA A 194 -10.56 4.21 5.21
N PHE A 195 -9.50 5.00 5.03
CA PHE A 195 -9.35 6.32 5.65
C PHE A 195 -10.49 7.26 5.21
N LEU A 196 -10.75 7.34 3.91
CA LEU A 196 -11.80 8.22 3.37
C LEU A 196 -13.21 7.78 3.79
N ALA A 197 -13.40 6.48 4.04
CA ALA A 197 -14.65 5.90 4.52
C ALA A 197 -14.82 5.96 6.06
N ASN A 198 -13.85 6.51 6.81
CA ASN A 198 -13.81 6.46 8.29
C ASN A 198 -13.84 5.02 8.86
N GLU A 199 -13.19 4.07 8.19
CA GLU A 199 -13.13 2.66 8.60
C GLU A 199 -11.84 2.29 9.36
N LEU A 200 -10.93 3.26 9.55
CA LEU A 200 -9.73 3.07 10.37
C LEU A 200 -10.06 3.24 11.87
N PRO A 201 -9.37 2.54 12.78
CA PRO A 201 -8.27 1.58 12.55
C PRO A 201 -8.73 0.18 12.12
N LEU A 202 -7.86 -0.55 11.43
CA LEU A 202 -8.13 -1.88 10.87
C LEU A 202 -7.78 -3.04 11.82
N ASN A 203 -7.99 -2.86 13.12
CA ASN A 203 -7.54 -3.79 14.18
C ASN A 203 -8.10 -5.22 14.07
N ASN A 204 -9.18 -5.43 13.32
CA ASN A 204 -9.86 -6.72 13.17
C ASN A 204 -9.82 -7.25 11.74
N HIS A 205 -8.82 -6.83 10.96
CA HIS A 205 -8.68 -7.17 9.55
C HIS A 205 -7.34 -7.81 9.23
N ILE A 206 -7.31 -8.43 8.05
CA ILE A 206 -6.12 -9.01 7.44
C ILE A 206 -5.81 -8.20 6.18
N ILE A 207 -4.56 -7.79 6.00
CA ILE A 207 -4.11 -7.29 4.70
C ILE A 207 -3.33 -8.38 3.98
N MET A 208 -3.68 -8.62 2.72
CA MET A 208 -2.87 -9.43 1.81
C MET A 208 -2.25 -8.57 0.72
N VAL A 209 -0.95 -8.75 0.47
CA VAL A 209 -0.22 -8.11 -0.63
C VAL A 209 0.32 -9.14 -1.63
N SER A 210 0.29 -8.82 -2.92
CA SER A 210 0.84 -9.70 -3.96
C SER A 210 2.38 -9.65 -4.06
N GLY A 211 2.99 -8.59 -3.54
CA GLY A 211 4.43 -8.33 -3.60
C GLY A 211 5.22 -8.88 -2.41
N ARG A 212 6.48 -8.41 -2.31
CA ARG A 212 7.34 -8.59 -1.13
C ARG A 212 6.92 -7.63 -0.02
N THR A 213 7.13 -8.05 1.23
CA THR A 213 6.85 -7.23 2.40
C THR A 213 8.14 -6.54 2.87
N SER A 214 8.32 -5.28 2.45
CA SER A 214 9.40 -4.41 2.94
C SER A 214 9.04 -3.76 4.27
N PHE A 215 10.02 -3.12 4.92
CA PHE A 215 9.80 -2.30 6.11
C PHE A 215 8.68 -1.27 5.88
N GLU A 216 8.73 -0.52 4.77
CA GLU A 216 7.72 0.49 4.45
C GLU A 216 6.31 -0.10 4.29
N ILE A 217 6.16 -1.29 3.71
CA ILE A 217 4.86 -1.97 3.63
C ILE A 217 4.34 -2.27 5.04
N LEU A 218 5.20 -2.81 5.93
CA LEU A 218 4.79 -3.07 7.31
C LEU A 218 4.49 -1.80 8.09
N GLN A 219 5.28 -0.73 7.90
CA GLN A 219 5.04 0.57 8.53
C GLN A 219 3.64 1.09 8.16
N LYS A 220 3.26 1.05 6.88
CA LYS A 220 1.95 1.51 6.43
C LYS A 220 0.82 0.68 7.07
N CYS A 221 0.99 -0.63 7.15
CA CYS A 221 0.05 -1.51 7.84
C CYS A 221 -0.02 -1.24 9.36
N LEU A 222 1.11 -0.95 10.00
CA LEU A 222 1.19 -0.58 11.42
C LEU A 222 0.47 0.74 11.68
N MET A 223 0.65 1.74 10.83
CA MET A 223 -0.06 3.02 10.91
C MET A 223 -1.58 2.80 10.85
N ALA A 224 -2.05 1.93 9.94
CA ALA A 224 -3.46 1.52 9.86
C ALA A 224 -3.91 0.53 10.95
N ARG A 225 -3.00 0.14 11.86
CA ARG A 225 -3.17 -0.81 12.97
C ARG A 225 -3.64 -2.21 12.56
N VAL A 226 -3.12 -2.72 11.46
CA VAL A 226 -3.47 -4.05 10.94
C VAL A 226 -2.67 -5.12 11.71
N PRO A 227 -3.34 -6.10 12.38
CA PRO A 227 -2.65 -7.11 13.18
C PRO A 227 -2.02 -8.23 12.34
N ILE A 228 -2.54 -8.53 11.15
CA ILE A 228 -2.13 -9.68 10.34
C ILE A 228 -1.86 -9.24 8.89
N ILE A 229 -0.64 -9.50 8.41
CA ILE A 229 -0.24 -9.24 7.03
C ILE A 229 0.22 -10.55 6.38
N CYS A 230 -0.41 -10.87 5.25
CA CYS A 230 -0.10 -12.02 4.40
C CYS A 230 0.54 -11.56 3.08
N ALA A 231 1.57 -12.25 2.63
CA ALA A 231 2.22 -11.97 1.35
C ALA A 231 2.47 -13.22 0.51
N VAL A 232 2.30 -13.09 -0.81
CA VAL A 232 2.65 -14.15 -1.79
C VAL A 232 4.18 -14.39 -1.85
N SER A 233 4.97 -13.37 -1.51
CA SER A 233 6.43 -13.36 -1.61
C SER A 233 7.11 -13.26 -0.24
N ALA A 234 8.43 -13.06 -0.25
CA ALA A 234 9.27 -12.97 0.94
C ALA A 234 9.15 -11.62 1.67
N PRO A 235 9.27 -11.60 3.01
CA PRO A 235 9.57 -10.37 3.75
C PRO A 235 11.07 -10.03 3.74
N SER A 236 11.42 -8.78 4.01
CA SER A 236 12.82 -8.39 4.32
C SER A 236 13.16 -8.59 5.79
N SER A 237 14.46 -8.63 6.13
CA SER A 237 14.90 -8.76 7.54
C SER A 237 14.34 -7.66 8.43
N LEU A 238 14.40 -6.40 7.97
CA LEU A 238 13.90 -5.26 8.72
C LEU A 238 12.37 -5.29 8.90
N ALA A 239 11.63 -5.83 7.92
CA ALA A 239 10.19 -6.05 8.06
C ALA A 239 9.88 -7.08 9.15
N VAL A 240 10.68 -8.15 9.26
CA VAL A 240 10.53 -9.15 10.32
C VAL A 240 10.84 -8.55 11.69
N THR A 241 11.90 -7.73 11.81
CA THR A 241 12.22 -7.02 13.06
C THR A 241 11.05 -6.13 13.50
N LEU A 242 10.56 -5.27 12.60
CA LEU A 242 9.42 -4.40 12.86
C LEU A 242 8.17 -5.20 13.27
N ALA A 243 7.89 -6.31 12.59
CA ALA A 243 6.72 -7.12 12.91
C ALA A 243 6.80 -7.74 14.32
N LYS A 244 7.98 -8.19 14.75
CA LYS A 244 8.19 -8.70 16.11
C LYS A 244 8.04 -7.61 17.16
N GLU A 245 8.62 -6.45 16.90
CA GLU A 245 8.62 -5.31 17.82
C GLU A 245 7.21 -4.77 18.07
N PHE A 246 6.40 -4.65 17.02
CA PHE A 246 5.04 -4.11 17.11
C PHE A 246 3.95 -5.17 17.21
N ASN A 247 4.33 -6.43 17.46
CA ASN A 247 3.43 -7.57 17.62
C ASN A 247 2.45 -7.75 16.43
N ILE A 248 2.99 -7.70 15.22
CA ILE A 248 2.29 -7.94 13.97
C ILE A 248 2.52 -9.39 13.52
N THR A 249 1.46 -10.08 13.16
CA THR A 249 1.56 -11.39 12.52
C THR A 249 1.97 -11.22 11.07
N LEU A 250 3.18 -11.67 10.73
CA LEU A 250 3.75 -11.53 9.39
C LEU A 250 3.89 -12.90 8.72
N ILE A 251 3.09 -13.11 7.68
CA ILE A 251 3.07 -14.34 6.89
C ILE A 251 3.66 -14.04 5.50
N GLY A 252 4.61 -14.88 5.07
CA GLY A 252 5.21 -14.81 3.73
C GLY A 252 5.16 -16.16 3.02
N PHE A 253 5.47 -16.13 1.72
CA PHE A 253 5.45 -17.31 0.85
C PHE A 253 4.12 -18.07 0.85
N LEU A 254 3.01 -17.36 1.03
CA LEU A 254 1.67 -17.97 1.05
C LEU A 254 1.28 -18.45 -0.35
N ARG A 255 1.28 -19.77 -0.56
CA ARG A 255 0.99 -20.43 -1.84
C ARG A 255 0.33 -21.79 -1.61
N GLY A 256 -0.86 -21.97 -2.17
CA GLY A 256 -1.66 -23.17 -1.90
C GLY A 256 -1.87 -23.33 -0.40
N GLU A 257 -1.65 -24.53 0.11
CA GLU A 257 -1.80 -24.87 1.53
C GLU A 257 -0.47 -24.73 2.33
N ARG A 258 0.41 -23.82 1.91
CA ARG A 258 1.70 -23.57 2.57
C ARG A 258 1.96 -22.10 2.78
N PHE A 259 2.46 -21.75 3.97
CA PHE A 259 3.00 -20.43 4.28
C PHE A 259 4.07 -20.51 5.38
N ASN A 260 4.84 -19.44 5.54
CA ASN A 260 5.81 -19.28 6.62
C ASN A 260 5.37 -18.12 7.52
N VAL A 261 5.38 -18.33 8.84
CA VAL A 261 5.14 -17.27 9.83
C VAL A 261 6.48 -16.74 10.33
N TYR A 262 6.71 -15.44 10.21
CA TYR A 262 7.95 -14.76 10.60
C TYR A 262 7.85 -14.03 11.94
N ALA A 263 6.64 -13.65 12.34
CA ALA A 263 6.31 -12.97 13.58
C ALA A 263 4.83 -13.21 13.92
N GLY A 264 4.46 -13.07 15.20
CA GLY A 264 3.09 -13.09 15.69
C GLY A 264 2.36 -14.43 15.50
N TRP A 265 3.04 -15.55 15.73
CA TRP A 265 2.51 -16.90 15.46
C TRP A 265 1.31 -17.26 16.34
N GLU A 266 1.20 -16.66 17.51
CA GLU A 266 0.15 -16.87 18.51
C GLU A 266 -1.26 -16.46 18.05
N ARG A 267 -1.37 -15.75 16.92
CA ARG A 267 -2.65 -15.47 16.25
C ARG A 267 -3.11 -16.57 15.30
N ILE A 268 -2.29 -17.60 15.07
CA ILE A 268 -2.63 -18.72 14.18
C ILE A 268 -3.17 -19.88 15.02
N GLU A 269 -4.43 -20.24 14.80
CA GLU A 269 -5.08 -21.35 15.49
C GLU A 269 -4.79 -22.67 14.78
N ILE A 270 -3.80 -23.40 15.28
CA ILE A 270 -3.55 -24.79 14.88
C ILE A 270 -4.43 -25.68 15.77
N ILE A 271 -5.31 -26.45 15.13
CA ILE A 271 -6.15 -27.48 15.77
C ILE A 271 -5.31 -28.72 16.02
#